data_AF-A0A7S4K5S7-F1
#
_entry.id   AF-A0A7S4K5S7-F1
#
_cell.length_a   1.000
_cell.length_b   1.000
_cell.length_c   1.000
_cell.angle_alpha   90.00
_cell.angle_beta   90.00
_cell.angle_gamma   90.00
#
_symmetry.space_group_name_H-M   'P 1'
#
loop_
_entity.id
_entity.type
_entity.pdbx_description
1 polymer ?
#
loop_
_entity_poly.entity_id
_entity_poly.type
_entity_poly.pdbx_seq_one_letter_code
_entity_poly.pdbx_strand_id
1 'polypeptide(L)'
;SSSSSSSSSSAGGSSSGGDGAASVASALKRRTGKKRSRPERKKAVRATAGGGRAAMYRPYGSAIEALRAYHSVHGDLVIPRRFVVPGSEEYPEEWHGIDLSSSVYDMRWWQLHVRSNADRVAELNSLGFVWERLQPEWNLVLEALVAYSMKCGHVLVPSSFVVPRGDDETWPRATWGIRLGSCVHRMRIRHDFLRGPTAASRKAQLDGLGFVWDVNERAFLRTYRALKHFRRMERRGAAAASSSSSRGGSDGAAAARRYKALRVPSTFVVPEGEERGWPEDLWGLPLGAKCSAIRHKGLYVKNQPDRQRALEELGFQWSGNATLGWLQVVHAAAVFSRLHGRTLDVPINFVVPAPPTHRAPDEQESDGGVDHRVTGTEDAWPWPEQLWGFPLGQRLKDVRLKGAYLTGDAASSRRAQLDALGFNWTPKRGRRRRP
;
A
#
# COMPACT_ATOMS: atom_id res chain seq x y z
N SER A 1 -47.75 -50.43 -28.73
CA SER A 1 -46.71 -51.47 -28.81
C SER A 1 -45.56 -51.01 -27.91
N SER A 2 -45.64 -51.33 -26.62
CA SER A 2 -44.79 -52.34 -25.96
C SER A 2 -43.36 -51.80 -25.74
N SER A 3 -42.80 -51.69 -24.53
CA SER A 3 -43.03 -52.50 -23.32
C SER A 3 -42.31 -51.87 -22.09
N SER A 4 -42.96 -51.93 -20.93
CA SER A 4 -42.46 -52.41 -19.60
C SER A 4 -41.23 -51.74 -18.95
N SER A 5 -41.08 -51.54 -17.63
CA SER A 5 -41.74 -52.06 -16.41
C SER A 5 -41.07 -51.32 -15.22
N SER A 6 -41.79 -50.58 -14.37
CA SER A 6 -42.33 -50.97 -13.04
C SER A 6 -41.27 -51.17 -11.93
N SER A 7 -41.33 -50.37 -10.85
CA SER A 7 -41.86 -50.72 -9.48
C SER A 7 -40.69 -51.02 -8.50
N SER A 8 -40.68 -50.74 -7.19
CA SER A 8 -41.62 -50.21 -6.19
C SER A 8 -40.89 -50.20 -4.81
N SER A 9 -41.55 -49.62 -3.78
CA SER A 9 -41.48 -49.99 -2.34
C SER A 9 -40.39 -49.30 -1.48
N SER A 10 -40.67 -48.42 -0.51
CA SER A 10 -41.55 -48.46 0.69
C SER A 10 -40.85 -48.99 1.96
N ALA A 11 -40.66 -48.06 2.90
CA ALA A 11 -40.92 -48.12 4.35
C ALA A 11 -40.40 -49.29 5.22
N GLY A 12 -39.77 -48.91 6.34
CA GLY A 12 -40.32 -49.25 7.67
C GLY A 12 -39.50 -50.16 8.60
N GLY A 13 -39.31 -49.67 9.82
CA GLY A 13 -39.11 -50.42 11.06
C GLY A 13 -37.66 -50.48 11.56
N SER A 14 -37.34 -50.48 12.85
CA SER A 14 -38.11 -50.36 14.10
C SER A 14 -37.12 -50.49 15.27
N SER A 15 -37.48 -49.95 16.44
CA SER A 15 -37.19 -50.49 17.79
C SER A 15 -35.73 -50.40 18.33
N SER A 16 -35.43 -50.24 19.63
CA SER A 16 -36.20 -50.06 20.88
C SER A 16 -35.22 -50.01 22.07
N GLY A 17 -35.66 -49.41 23.19
CA GLY A 17 -35.30 -49.74 24.59
C GLY A 17 -33.93 -49.26 25.10
N GLY A 18 -33.75 -48.77 26.32
CA GLY A 18 -34.61 -48.67 27.50
C GLY A 18 -33.72 -48.61 28.76
N ASP A 19 -34.14 -47.80 29.76
CA ASP A 19 -33.87 -47.86 31.21
C ASP A 19 -32.42 -47.84 31.74
N GLY A 20 -32.03 -47.27 32.89
CA GLY A 20 -32.73 -46.71 34.05
C GLY A 20 -31.81 -46.80 35.30
N ALA A 21 -31.96 -45.86 36.23
CA ALA A 21 -31.64 -45.92 37.68
C ALA A 21 -30.22 -45.62 38.26
N ALA A 22 -30.13 -44.44 38.91
CA ALA A 22 -29.95 -44.21 40.37
C ALA A 22 -28.58 -44.30 41.12
N SER A 23 -28.30 -43.19 41.86
CA SER A 23 -27.70 -43.10 43.23
C SER A 23 -26.17 -43.32 43.38
N VAL A 24 -25.33 -42.67 44.23
CA VAL A 24 -25.45 -41.90 45.50
C VAL A 24 -24.13 -41.11 45.77
N ALA A 25 -24.22 -40.01 46.55
CA ALA A 25 -23.28 -39.44 47.56
C ALA A 25 -21.79 -39.14 47.21
N SER A 26 -21.18 -37.99 47.56
CA SER A 26 -20.78 -37.58 48.94
C SER A 26 -20.09 -36.18 48.88
N ALA A 27 -20.57 -35.14 49.58
CA ALA A 27 -20.12 -34.65 50.90
C ALA A 27 -18.84 -33.78 50.94
N LEU A 28 -18.99 -32.48 51.28
CA LEU A 28 -17.95 -31.73 52.01
C LEU A 28 -18.56 -30.77 53.06
N LYS A 29 -17.85 -30.69 54.20
CA LYS A 29 -18.23 -30.25 55.54
C LYS A 29 -18.45 -28.73 55.76
N ARG A 30 -19.54 -28.44 56.49
CA ARG A 30 -19.68 -27.71 57.78
C ARG A 30 -18.77 -26.49 58.08
N ARG A 31 -19.40 -25.35 58.44
CA ARG A 31 -19.47 -24.72 59.79
C ARG A 31 -20.00 -23.27 59.67
N THR A 32 -21.29 -23.02 59.94
CA THR A 32 -21.94 -22.59 61.21
C THR A 32 -21.55 -21.19 61.72
N GLY A 33 -22.48 -20.24 61.60
CA GLY A 33 -22.49 -18.92 62.25
C GLY A 33 -23.92 -18.36 62.33
N LYS A 34 -24.40 -18.20 63.56
CA LYS A 34 -25.73 -17.88 64.13
C LYS A 34 -26.61 -16.81 63.43
N LYS A 35 -27.92 -17.11 63.31
CA LYS A 35 -29.02 -16.24 62.84
C LYS A 35 -29.64 -15.42 63.99
N ARG A 36 -30.06 -14.17 63.70
CA ARG A 36 -31.31 -13.56 64.20
C ARG A 36 -31.97 -12.74 63.06
N SER A 37 -33.26 -13.06 62.80
CA SER A 37 -34.32 -12.54 61.88
C SER A 37 -34.33 -11.04 61.53
N ARG A 38 -34.91 -10.48 60.44
CA ARG A 38 -36.00 -10.78 59.45
C ARG A 38 -36.01 -9.60 58.41
N PRO A 39 -36.78 -9.55 57.29
CA PRO A 39 -37.42 -10.57 56.44
C PRO A 39 -36.98 -10.51 54.95
N GLU A 40 -37.52 -11.43 54.16
CA GLU A 40 -37.15 -11.79 52.79
C GLU A 40 -37.44 -10.74 51.69
N ARG A 41 -36.48 -10.60 50.76
CA ARG A 41 -36.78 -10.35 49.35
C ARG A 41 -35.77 -11.12 48.49
N LYS A 42 -36.30 -12.03 47.65
CA LYS A 42 -35.57 -13.03 46.87
C LYS A 42 -34.52 -12.38 45.96
N LYS A 43 -33.26 -12.84 46.06
CA LYS A 43 -32.19 -12.61 45.07
C LYS A 43 -32.37 -13.60 43.92
N ALA A 44 -32.33 -13.12 42.69
CA ALA A 44 -31.97 -13.93 41.53
C ALA A 44 -30.74 -13.31 40.84
N VAL A 45 -29.64 -14.06 40.93
CA VAL A 45 -28.55 -14.23 39.96
C VAL A 45 -27.97 -12.98 39.29
N ARG A 46 -26.76 -12.65 39.72
CA ARG A 46 -25.78 -11.83 39.00
C ARG A 46 -25.40 -12.53 37.69
N ALA A 47 -25.95 -12.08 36.57
CA ALA A 47 -25.36 -12.27 35.25
C ALA A 47 -24.45 -11.08 34.95
N THR A 48 -23.17 -11.37 34.71
CA THR A 48 -22.20 -10.43 34.17
C THR A 48 -22.64 -10.02 32.75
N ALA A 49 -23.17 -8.82 32.60
CA ALA A 49 -23.48 -8.23 31.30
C ALA A 49 -22.45 -7.15 30.94
N GLY A 50 -21.46 -7.53 30.13
CA GLY A 50 -20.71 -6.59 29.31
C GLY A 50 -21.63 -6.04 28.21
N GLY A 51 -22.43 -5.02 28.53
CA GLY A 51 -23.47 -4.49 27.64
C GLY A 51 -23.77 -3.01 27.85
N GLY A 52 -22.75 -2.17 27.96
CA GLY A 52 -22.91 -0.77 28.42
C GLY A 52 -23.16 0.31 27.37
N ARG A 53 -23.15 0.02 26.05
CA ARG A 53 -23.27 1.08 25.01
C ARG A 53 -24.22 0.79 23.84
N ALA A 54 -24.63 -0.46 23.64
CA ALA A 54 -25.64 -0.81 22.63
C ALA A 54 -27.07 -0.52 23.11
N ALA A 55 -27.31 -0.53 24.43
CA ALA A 55 -28.61 -0.25 25.04
C ALA A 55 -29.07 1.22 24.96
N MET A 56 -28.20 2.14 24.52
CA MET A 56 -28.56 3.56 24.36
C MET A 56 -29.34 3.83 23.07
N TYR A 57 -29.27 2.94 22.08
CA TYR A 57 -29.88 3.12 20.77
C TYR A 57 -31.18 2.31 20.68
N ARG A 58 -32.27 2.97 20.30
CA ARG A 58 -33.59 2.34 20.14
C ARG A 58 -33.53 1.23 19.06
N PRO A 59 -34.15 0.06 19.29
CA PRO A 59 -34.22 -1.00 18.28
C PRO A 59 -34.85 -0.52 16.98
N TYR A 60 -34.48 -1.14 15.87
CA TYR A 60 -35.02 -0.80 14.54
C TYR A 60 -36.55 -0.93 14.46
N GLY A 61 -37.13 -1.98 15.04
CA GLY A 61 -38.58 -2.23 15.00
C GLY A 61 -39.41 -1.08 15.59
N SER A 62 -39.04 -0.63 16.79
CA SER A 62 -39.70 0.52 17.44
C SER A 62 -39.49 1.82 16.63
N ALA A 63 -38.30 2.03 16.05
CA ALA A 63 -38.03 3.21 15.23
C ALA A 63 -38.81 3.24 13.92
N ILE A 64 -39.00 2.10 13.25
CA ILE A 64 -39.75 2.06 11.99
C ILE A 64 -41.25 2.27 12.21
N GLU A 65 -41.80 1.85 13.35
CA GLU A 65 -43.18 2.14 13.74
C GLU A 65 -43.38 3.65 13.94
N ALA A 66 -42.46 4.32 14.64
CA ALA A 66 -42.52 5.78 14.80
C ALA A 66 -42.37 6.53 13.46
N LEU A 67 -41.53 6.03 12.54
CA LEU A 67 -41.41 6.60 11.19
C LEU A 67 -42.69 6.41 10.37
N ARG A 68 -43.33 5.24 10.45
CA ARG A 68 -44.62 4.98 9.78
C ARG A 68 -45.74 5.86 10.35
N ALA A 69 -45.78 6.03 11.67
CA ALA A 69 -46.70 6.97 12.33
C ALA A 69 -46.49 8.40 11.82
N TYR A 70 -45.25 8.88 11.81
CA TYR A 70 -44.92 10.20 11.26
C TYR A 70 -45.37 10.35 9.80
N HIS A 71 -45.06 9.36 8.95
CA HIS A 71 -45.47 9.36 7.55
C HIS A 71 -46.99 9.34 7.38
N SER A 72 -47.72 8.64 8.26
CA SER A 72 -49.20 8.65 8.26
C SER A 72 -49.78 10.02 8.57
N VAL A 73 -49.17 10.75 9.51
CA VAL A 73 -49.65 12.07 9.96
C VAL A 73 -49.25 13.18 8.99
N HIS A 74 -48.04 13.13 8.44
CA HIS A 74 -47.45 14.21 7.66
C HIS A 74 -47.40 13.93 6.15
N GLY A 75 -47.63 12.69 5.71
CA GLY A 75 -47.62 12.29 4.30
C GLY A 75 -46.22 12.17 3.67
N ASP A 76 -45.16 12.50 4.41
CA ASP A 76 -43.77 12.39 3.99
C ASP A 76 -42.84 12.05 5.17
N LEU A 77 -41.58 11.74 4.87
CA LEU A 77 -40.52 11.54 5.87
C LEU A 77 -39.53 12.71 5.94
N VAL A 78 -39.98 13.94 5.68
CA VAL A 78 -39.22 15.18 5.84
C VAL A 78 -39.31 15.66 7.30
N ILE A 79 -38.93 14.79 8.24
CA ILE A 79 -38.94 15.03 9.69
C ILE A 79 -38.15 16.30 10.07
N PRO A 80 -38.78 17.34 10.66
CA PRO A 80 -38.08 18.53 11.12
C PRO A 80 -36.90 18.22 12.05
N ARG A 81 -35.90 19.10 12.08
CA ARG A 81 -34.81 18.99 13.07
C ARG A 81 -35.41 19.13 14.47
N ARG A 82 -35.01 18.25 15.39
CA ARG A 82 -35.51 18.20 16.77
C ARG A 82 -37.02 17.99 16.89
N PHE A 83 -37.60 17.21 15.97
CA PHE A 83 -38.99 16.80 16.08
C PHE A 83 -39.16 15.89 17.30
N VAL A 84 -39.73 16.45 18.36
CA VAL A 84 -40.13 15.72 19.56
C VAL A 84 -41.50 15.11 19.30
N VAL A 85 -41.57 13.79 19.41
CA VAL A 85 -42.82 13.06 19.16
C VAL A 85 -43.86 13.48 20.22
N PRO A 86 -45.04 13.95 19.79
CA PRO A 86 -46.11 14.33 20.72
C PRO A 86 -46.67 13.12 21.44
N GLY A 87 -47.23 13.33 22.63
CA GLY A 87 -47.93 12.30 23.41
C GLY A 87 -49.32 11.95 22.86
N SER A 88 -49.48 11.89 21.53
CA SER A 88 -50.74 11.51 20.89
C SER A 88 -50.79 10.00 20.62
N GLU A 89 -52.01 9.46 20.54
CA GLU A 89 -52.26 8.02 20.26
C GLU A 89 -51.74 7.57 18.89
N GLU A 90 -51.44 8.53 18.00
CA GLU A 90 -50.92 8.29 16.65
C GLU A 90 -49.49 7.77 16.66
N TYR A 91 -48.73 8.03 17.73
CA TYR A 91 -47.34 7.63 17.87
C TYR A 91 -47.18 6.58 18.98
N PRO A 92 -46.24 5.63 18.85
CA PRO A 92 -45.96 4.68 19.92
C PRO A 92 -45.56 5.38 21.22
N GLU A 93 -46.10 4.92 22.36
CA GLU A 93 -45.84 5.51 23.68
C GLU A 93 -44.35 5.59 24.02
N GLU A 94 -43.57 4.61 23.53
CA GLU A 94 -42.11 4.56 23.74
C GLU A 94 -41.35 5.73 23.14
N TRP A 95 -41.96 6.44 22.17
CA TRP A 95 -41.37 7.57 21.47
C TRP A 95 -41.86 8.92 22.00
N HIS A 96 -42.91 8.98 22.81
CA HIS A 96 -43.44 10.23 23.35
C HIS A 96 -42.36 11.02 24.09
N GLY A 97 -42.20 12.31 23.73
CA GLY A 97 -41.17 13.18 24.31
C GLY A 97 -39.75 12.92 23.80
N ILE A 98 -39.57 12.04 22.81
CA ILE A 98 -38.27 11.73 22.22
C ILE A 98 -38.11 12.45 20.88
N ASP A 99 -36.89 12.95 20.64
CA ASP A 99 -36.48 13.49 19.35
C ASP A 99 -36.31 12.37 18.33
N LEU A 100 -37.33 12.17 17.48
CA LEU A 100 -37.33 11.16 16.41
C LEU A 100 -36.22 11.46 15.40
N SER A 101 -36.08 12.73 15.02
CA SER A 101 -35.12 13.19 14.02
C SER A 101 -33.68 12.85 14.43
N SER A 102 -33.28 13.24 15.64
CA SER A 102 -31.93 12.95 16.14
C SER A 102 -31.67 11.46 16.32
N SER A 103 -32.70 10.65 16.60
CA SER A 103 -32.56 9.22 16.84
C SER A 103 -32.38 8.42 15.54
N VAL A 104 -33.15 8.72 14.50
CA VAL A 104 -33.09 7.99 13.20
C VAL A 104 -31.99 8.50 12.29
N TYR A 105 -31.56 9.76 12.46
CA TYR A 105 -30.41 10.34 11.75
C TYR A 105 -29.08 10.19 12.50
N ASP A 106 -29.03 9.43 13.59
CA ASP A 106 -27.78 9.10 14.27
C ASP A 106 -26.95 8.08 13.45
N MET A 107 -25.70 8.45 13.17
CA MET A 107 -24.80 7.63 12.35
C MET A 107 -24.46 6.26 12.99
N ARG A 108 -24.52 6.14 14.32
CA ARG A 108 -24.31 4.85 15.01
C ARG A 108 -25.57 3.99 14.97
N TRP A 109 -26.75 4.58 15.09
CA TRP A 109 -28.02 3.87 14.86
C TRP A 109 -28.06 3.29 13.44
N TRP A 110 -27.70 4.08 12.43
CA TRP A 110 -27.61 3.60 11.05
C TRP A 110 -26.60 2.46 10.88
N GLN A 111 -25.40 2.58 11.48
CA GLN A 111 -24.38 1.52 11.41
C GLN A 111 -24.83 0.21 12.06
N LEU A 112 -25.54 0.31 13.19
CA LEU A 112 -25.98 -0.84 13.96
C LEU A 112 -27.18 -1.55 13.29
N HIS A 113 -28.11 -0.78 12.73
CA HIS A 113 -29.40 -1.31 12.32
C HIS A 113 -29.59 -1.39 10.81
N VAL A 114 -29.05 -0.45 10.03
CA VAL A 114 -29.44 -0.24 8.63
C VAL A 114 -28.32 -0.60 7.65
N ARG A 115 -27.08 -0.19 7.92
CA ARG A 115 -25.93 -0.34 6.99
C ARG A 115 -25.76 -1.75 6.43
N SER A 116 -25.94 -2.76 7.28
CA SER A 116 -25.64 -4.16 6.94
C SER A 116 -26.89 -4.98 6.54
N ASN A 117 -28.09 -4.39 6.57
CA ASN A 117 -29.35 -5.09 6.31
C ASN A 117 -30.06 -4.48 5.09
N ALA A 118 -30.00 -5.18 3.94
CA ALA A 118 -30.58 -4.70 2.69
C ALA A 118 -32.10 -4.49 2.78
N ASP A 119 -32.81 -5.38 3.48
CA ASP A 119 -34.28 -5.30 3.63
C ASP A 119 -34.71 -4.02 4.35
N ARG A 120 -33.94 -3.60 5.37
CA ARG A 120 -34.20 -2.35 6.12
C ARG A 120 -33.92 -1.11 5.28
N VAL A 121 -32.92 -1.17 4.40
CA VAL A 121 -32.68 -0.09 3.43
C VAL A 121 -33.84 0.00 2.44
N ALA A 122 -34.32 -1.13 1.93
CA ALA A 122 -35.46 -1.17 1.01
C ALA A 122 -36.74 -0.64 1.66
N GLU A 123 -37.00 -1.01 2.91
CA GLU A 123 -38.13 -0.54 3.70
C GLU A 123 -38.08 0.97 3.99
N LEU A 124 -36.92 1.51 4.36
CA LEU A 124 -36.77 2.95 4.54
C LEU A 124 -36.88 3.72 3.21
N ASN A 125 -36.43 3.12 2.11
CA ASN A 125 -36.59 3.69 0.77
C ASN A 125 -38.06 3.74 0.36
N SER A 126 -38.85 2.69 0.63
CA SER A 126 -40.27 2.67 0.26
C SER A 126 -41.10 3.69 1.03
N LEU A 127 -40.67 4.06 2.24
CA LEU A 127 -41.28 5.14 3.03
C LEU A 127 -40.77 6.54 2.67
N GLY A 128 -39.81 6.67 1.73
CA GLY A 128 -39.26 7.96 1.32
C GLY A 128 -38.26 8.58 2.31
N PHE A 129 -37.51 7.77 3.06
CA PHE A 129 -36.56 8.26 4.07
C PHE A 129 -35.43 9.12 3.47
N VAL A 130 -35.25 10.34 3.99
CA VAL A 130 -34.26 11.31 3.46
C VAL A 130 -32.85 11.02 3.96
N TRP A 131 -32.09 10.20 3.24
CA TRP A 131 -30.73 9.77 3.60
C TRP A 131 -29.69 10.89 3.68
N GLU A 132 -29.91 12.00 2.99
CA GLU A 132 -28.97 13.12 2.90
C GLU A 132 -28.70 13.77 4.27
N ARG A 133 -29.65 13.65 5.22
CA ARG A 133 -29.48 14.10 6.61
C ARG A 133 -28.48 13.27 7.43
N LEU A 134 -28.11 12.06 6.99
CA LEU A 134 -27.02 11.28 7.60
C LEU A 134 -25.63 11.79 7.20
N GLN A 135 -25.54 12.64 6.17
CA GLN A 135 -24.28 13.28 5.80
C GLN A 135 -24.07 14.51 6.67
N PRO A 136 -22.85 14.75 7.19
CA PRO A 136 -22.54 16.03 7.80
C PRO A 136 -22.78 17.13 6.77
N GLU A 137 -23.39 18.23 7.19
CA GLU A 137 -23.58 19.38 6.31
C GLU A 137 -22.23 19.87 5.78
N TRP A 138 -22.20 20.33 4.53
CA TRP A 138 -21.00 20.81 3.86
C TRP A 138 -20.16 21.75 4.74
N ASN A 139 -20.81 22.69 5.41
CA ASN A 139 -20.16 23.69 6.27
C ASN A 139 -19.40 23.04 7.44
N LEU A 140 -19.97 22.01 8.07
CA LEU A 140 -19.30 21.28 9.16
C LEU A 140 -18.09 20.49 8.66
N VAL A 141 -18.18 19.92 7.45
CA VAL A 141 -17.03 19.25 6.83
C VAL A 141 -15.93 20.25 6.50
N LEU A 142 -16.31 21.43 5.97
CA LEU A 142 -15.37 22.49 5.64
C LEU A 142 -14.68 23.06 6.88
N GLU A 143 -15.43 23.36 7.95
CA GLU A 143 -14.89 23.80 9.23
C GLU A 143 -13.91 22.77 9.82
N ALA A 144 -14.29 21.48 9.78
CA ALA A 144 -13.41 20.41 10.22
C ALA A 144 -12.13 20.30 9.35
N LEU A 145 -12.22 20.58 8.04
CA LEU A 145 -11.05 20.63 7.16
C LEU A 145 -10.14 21.81 7.46
N VAL A 146 -10.70 22.98 7.76
CA VAL A 146 -9.94 24.18 8.17
C VAL A 146 -9.21 23.92 9.48
N ALA A 147 -9.89 23.37 10.49
CA ALA A 147 -9.26 22.99 11.75
C ALA A 147 -8.14 21.94 11.52
N TYR A 148 -8.38 20.96 10.66
CA TYR A 148 -7.37 19.96 10.29
C TYR A 148 -6.17 20.59 9.59
N SER A 149 -6.39 21.55 8.68
CA SER A 149 -5.31 22.21 7.94
C SER A 149 -4.46 23.09 8.86
N MET A 150 -5.07 23.79 9.82
CA MET A 150 -4.36 24.56 10.83
C MET A 150 -3.48 23.67 11.72
N LYS A 151 -4.00 22.51 12.13
CA LYS A 151 -3.27 21.58 13.00
C LYS A 151 -2.14 20.84 12.29
N CYS A 152 -2.37 20.40 11.05
CA CYS A 152 -1.46 19.51 10.33
C CYS A 152 -0.65 20.21 9.22
N GLY A 153 -0.96 21.47 8.89
CA GLY A 153 -0.40 22.18 7.74
C GLY A 153 -0.84 21.65 6.37
N HIS A 154 -1.75 20.66 6.33
CA HIS A 154 -2.22 20.05 5.09
C HIS A 154 -3.61 19.41 5.26
N VAL A 155 -4.30 19.14 4.15
CA VAL A 155 -5.62 18.47 4.12
C VAL A 155 -5.55 17.00 3.64
N LEU A 156 -4.41 16.35 3.82
CA LEU A 156 -4.25 14.90 3.63
C LEU A 156 -4.81 14.12 4.83
N VAL A 157 -6.14 14.10 4.94
CA VAL A 157 -6.85 13.41 6.03
C VAL A 157 -6.81 11.88 5.83
N PRO A 158 -6.35 11.08 6.81
CA PRO A 158 -6.46 9.62 6.79
C PRO A 158 -7.91 9.16 6.72
N SER A 159 -8.21 8.09 5.98
CA SER A 159 -9.60 7.61 5.77
C SER A 159 -10.34 7.23 7.05
N SER A 160 -9.62 6.76 8.07
CA SER A 160 -10.15 6.39 9.39
C SER A 160 -10.26 7.56 10.37
N PHE A 161 -9.79 8.75 10.00
CA PHE A 161 -9.75 9.90 10.91
C PHE A 161 -11.16 10.35 11.30
N VAL A 162 -11.35 10.49 12.61
CA VAL A 162 -12.55 11.01 13.25
C VAL A 162 -12.15 12.21 14.08
N VAL A 163 -12.89 13.32 13.96
CA VAL A 163 -12.64 14.52 14.75
C VAL A 163 -12.72 14.15 16.25
N PRO A 164 -11.64 14.36 17.02
CA PRO A 164 -11.61 14.05 18.44
C PRO A 164 -12.73 14.76 19.22
N ARG A 165 -13.15 14.17 20.33
CA ARG A 165 -14.02 14.82 21.31
C ARG A 165 -13.16 15.21 22.51
N GLY A 166 -13.15 16.49 22.88
CA GLY A 166 -12.40 16.98 24.04
C GLY A 166 -12.11 18.47 23.94
N ASP A 167 -11.58 19.05 25.01
CA ASP A 167 -11.32 20.50 25.16
C ASP A 167 -10.11 21.01 24.33
N ASP A 168 -9.75 20.31 23.26
CA ASP A 168 -8.76 20.82 22.30
C ASP A 168 -9.42 21.97 21.52
N GLU A 169 -9.05 23.22 21.85
CA GLU A 169 -9.58 24.47 21.26
C GLU A 169 -9.44 24.50 19.73
N THR A 170 -8.58 23.66 19.17
CA THR A 170 -8.38 23.54 17.72
C THR A 170 -9.62 23.04 16.98
N TRP A 171 -10.51 22.27 17.62
CA TRP A 171 -11.67 21.65 16.96
C TRP A 171 -12.99 22.30 17.40
N PRO A 172 -13.74 22.93 16.47
CA PRO A 172 -15.06 23.46 16.79
C PRO A 172 -15.98 22.36 17.33
N ARG A 173 -16.72 22.64 18.41
CA ARG A 173 -17.61 21.67 19.08
C ARG A 173 -18.61 21.01 18.13
N ALA A 174 -19.08 21.76 17.12
CA ALA A 174 -20.01 21.27 16.11
C ALA A 174 -19.42 20.18 15.20
N THR A 175 -18.08 20.10 15.11
CA THR A 175 -17.38 19.14 14.24
C THR A 175 -17.04 17.82 14.94
N TRP A 176 -17.24 17.75 16.25
CA TRP A 176 -16.80 16.62 17.09
C TRP A 176 -17.46 15.29 16.71
N GLY A 177 -16.64 14.26 16.53
CA GLY A 177 -17.08 12.93 16.12
C GLY A 177 -17.44 12.78 14.64
N ILE A 178 -17.29 13.84 13.82
CA ILE A 178 -17.40 13.72 12.36
C ILE A 178 -16.31 12.78 11.85
N ARG A 179 -16.69 11.80 11.03
CA ARG A 179 -15.77 10.89 10.33
C ARG A 179 -15.15 11.60 9.13
N LEU A 180 -14.39 12.65 9.39
CA LEU A 180 -13.84 13.56 8.39
C LEU A 180 -13.04 12.81 7.32
N GLY A 181 -12.24 11.82 7.73
CA GLY A 181 -11.50 10.95 6.81
C GLY A 181 -12.37 10.23 5.79
N SER A 182 -13.52 9.72 6.25
CA SER A 182 -14.48 9.05 5.37
C SER A 182 -15.19 10.05 4.45
N CYS A 183 -15.53 11.25 4.93
CA CYS A 183 -16.11 12.30 4.10
C CYS A 183 -15.15 12.70 2.96
N VAL A 184 -13.89 13.01 3.30
CA VAL A 184 -12.83 13.37 2.34
C VAL A 184 -12.59 12.25 1.34
N HIS A 185 -12.55 10.99 1.80
CA HIS A 185 -12.41 9.85 0.90
C HIS A 185 -13.55 9.80 -0.12
N ARG A 186 -14.80 9.91 0.34
CA ARG A 186 -15.98 9.88 -0.55
C ARG A 186 -16.06 11.08 -1.49
N MET A 187 -15.62 12.27 -1.06
CA MET A 187 -15.46 13.43 -1.95
C MET A 187 -14.52 13.12 -3.12
N ARG A 188 -13.41 12.41 -2.87
CA ARG A 188 -12.44 12.05 -3.93
C ARG A 188 -12.97 10.98 -4.90
N ILE A 189 -13.68 9.96 -4.40
CA ILE A 189 -14.08 8.81 -5.22
C ILE A 189 -15.50 8.90 -5.80
N ARG A 190 -16.44 9.58 -5.11
CA ARG A 190 -17.85 9.68 -5.51
C ARG A 190 -18.29 11.09 -5.86
N HIS A 191 -17.44 12.09 -5.61
CA HIS A 191 -17.78 13.50 -5.75
C HIS A 191 -18.96 13.92 -4.84
N ASP A 192 -19.02 13.36 -3.62
CA ASP A 192 -19.95 13.83 -2.57
C ASP A 192 -19.79 15.36 -2.40
N PHE A 193 -20.90 16.07 -2.23
CA PHE A 193 -20.99 17.54 -2.14
C PHE A 193 -20.59 18.35 -3.40
N LEU A 194 -20.05 17.70 -4.43
CA LEU A 194 -19.51 18.34 -5.64
C LEU A 194 -20.38 18.11 -6.87
N ARG A 195 -21.70 18.00 -6.66
CA ARG A 195 -22.72 17.91 -7.70
C ARG A 195 -23.75 19.02 -7.53
N GLY A 196 -24.41 19.39 -8.62
CA GLY A 196 -25.43 20.44 -8.63
C GLY A 196 -24.86 21.87 -8.69
N PRO A 197 -25.71 22.90 -8.52
CA PRO A 197 -25.37 24.29 -8.81
C PRO A 197 -24.28 24.86 -7.89
N THR A 198 -24.16 24.37 -6.66
CA THR A 198 -23.14 24.83 -5.69
C THR A 198 -21.79 24.15 -5.84
N ALA A 199 -21.64 23.18 -6.76
CA ALA A 199 -20.45 22.34 -6.87
C ALA A 199 -19.18 23.15 -7.17
N ALA A 200 -19.26 24.14 -8.07
CA ALA A 200 -18.11 24.96 -8.46
C ALA A 200 -17.56 25.77 -7.28
N SER A 201 -18.44 26.41 -6.51
CA SER A 201 -18.07 27.17 -5.31
C SER A 201 -17.41 26.28 -4.25
N ARG A 202 -18.00 25.11 -3.99
CA ARG A 202 -17.45 24.12 -3.04
C ARG A 202 -16.09 23.58 -3.46
N LYS A 203 -15.91 23.34 -4.76
CA LYS A 203 -14.62 22.94 -5.32
C LYS A 203 -13.57 24.03 -5.12
N ALA A 204 -13.91 25.29 -5.42
CA ALA A 204 -13.03 26.43 -5.20
C ALA A 204 -12.64 26.62 -3.72
N GLN A 205 -13.57 26.40 -2.78
CA GLN A 205 -13.28 26.41 -1.34
C GLN A 205 -12.24 25.33 -0.95
N LEU A 206 -12.38 24.11 -1.49
CA LEU A 206 -11.41 23.04 -1.25
C LEU A 206 -10.06 23.34 -1.90
N ASP A 207 -10.07 23.86 -3.12
CA ASP A 207 -8.85 24.26 -3.83
C ASP A 207 -8.09 25.35 -3.06
N GLY A 208 -8.80 26.32 -2.49
CA GLY A 208 -8.24 27.37 -1.61
C GLY A 208 -7.60 26.81 -0.33
N LEU A 209 -8.04 25.65 0.15
CA LEU A 209 -7.42 24.94 1.28
C LEU A 209 -6.25 24.03 0.88
N GLY A 210 -5.90 23.97 -0.41
CA GLY A 210 -4.87 23.07 -0.93
C GLY A 210 -5.33 21.60 -0.97
N PHE A 211 -6.62 21.37 -1.22
CA PHE A 211 -7.19 20.02 -1.27
C PHE A 211 -6.56 19.15 -2.34
N VAL A 212 -6.10 17.97 -1.92
CA VAL A 212 -5.51 16.99 -2.82
C VAL A 212 -6.60 16.10 -3.37
N TRP A 213 -6.93 16.30 -4.64
CA TRP A 213 -7.91 15.50 -5.39
C TRP A 213 -7.40 14.09 -5.65
N ASP A 214 -6.18 13.97 -6.17
CA ASP A 214 -5.52 12.68 -6.40
C ASP A 214 -4.28 12.54 -5.49
N VAL A 215 -4.43 11.70 -4.47
CA VAL A 215 -3.37 11.39 -3.50
C VAL A 215 -2.23 10.61 -4.16
N ASN A 216 -2.54 9.74 -5.13
CA ASN A 216 -1.55 8.97 -5.85
C ASN A 216 -0.75 9.83 -6.82
N GLU A 217 -1.40 10.77 -7.53
CA GLU A 217 -0.72 11.77 -8.36
C GLU A 217 0.23 12.62 -7.51
N ARG A 218 -0.24 13.19 -6.39
CA ARG A 218 0.62 13.97 -5.50
C ARG A 218 1.82 13.15 -4.99
N ALA A 219 1.60 11.89 -4.59
CA ALA A 219 2.67 11.02 -4.10
C ALA A 219 3.66 10.63 -5.22
N PHE A 220 3.16 10.40 -6.44
CA PHE A 220 3.98 10.16 -7.62
C PHE A 220 4.82 11.38 -7.94
N LEU A 221 4.22 12.56 -8.07
CA LEU A 221 4.94 13.81 -8.38
C LEU A 221 6.02 14.12 -7.34
N ARG A 222 5.73 13.92 -6.05
CA ARG A 222 6.74 14.06 -4.98
C ARG A 222 7.91 13.10 -5.18
N THR A 223 7.62 11.82 -5.49
CA THR A 223 8.64 10.80 -5.78
C THR A 223 9.44 11.13 -7.05
N TYR A 224 8.77 11.58 -8.09
CA TYR A 224 9.35 11.95 -9.38
C TYR A 224 10.27 13.17 -9.26
N ARG A 225 9.85 14.20 -8.53
CA ARG A 225 10.69 15.37 -8.21
C ARG A 225 11.96 14.95 -7.46
N ALA A 226 11.83 14.05 -6.48
CA ALA A 226 12.98 13.50 -5.78
C ALA A 226 13.93 12.73 -6.71
N LEU A 227 13.41 11.94 -7.66
CA LEU A 227 14.23 11.25 -8.66
C LEU A 227 14.96 12.21 -9.60
N LYS A 228 14.25 13.24 -10.08
CA LYS A 228 14.84 14.28 -10.93
C LYS A 228 15.97 15.01 -10.22
N HIS A 229 15.80 15.27 -8.93
CA HIS A 229 16.82 15.92 -8.10
C HIS A 229 18.01 14.98 -7.85
N PHE A 230 17.76 13.73 -7.49
CA PHE A 230 18.80 12.70 -7.35
C PHE A 230 19.66 12.61 -8.62
N ARG A 231 19.01 12.57 -9.79
CA ARG A 231 19.69 12.53 -11.09
C ARG A 231 20.58 13.75 -11.33
N ARG A 232 20.11 14.94 -10.94
CA ARG A 232 20.88 16.19 -11.03
C ARG A 232 22.12 16.13 -10.14
N MET A 233 22.00 15.59 -8.92
CA MET A 233 23.10 15.42 -7.98
C MET A 233 24.14 14.41 -8.48
N GLU A 234 23.71 13.27 -9.02
CA GLU A 234 24.65 12.29 -9.63
C GLU A 234 25.46 12.89 -10.77
N ARG A 235 24.83 13.73 -11.60
CA ARG A 235 25.52 14.43 -12.70
C ARG A 235 26.56 15.43 -12.19
N ARG A 236 26.26 16.16 -11.11
CA ARG A 236 27.20 17.10 -10.47
C ARG A 236 28.37 16.40 -9.80
N GLY A 237 28.10 15.32 -9.04
CA GLY A 237 29.15 14.50 -8.43
C GLY A 237 30.07 13.86 -9.47
N ALA A 238 29.52 13.40 -10.60
CA ALA A 238 30.31 12.88 -11.71
C ALA A 238 31.14 13.97 -12.41
N ALA A 239 30.60 15.18 -12.59
CA ALA A 239 31.31 16.31 -13.19
C ALA A 239 32.50 16.76 -12.31
N ALA A 240 32.31 16.84 -11.00
CA ALA A 240 33.38 17.17 -10.04
C ALA A 240 34.49 16.11 -10.00
N ALA A 241 34.14 14.82 -10.11
CA ALA A 241 35.11 13.74 -10.20
C ALA A 241 35.88 13.72 -11.54
N SER A 242 35.30 14.25 -12.63
CA SER A 242 35.99 14.40 -13.91
C SER A 242 36.92 15.61 -13.97
N SER A 243 36.62 16.71 -13.24
CA SER A 243 37.50 17.88 -13.17
C SER A 243 38.77 17.64 -12.35
N SER A 244 38.77 16.68 -11.42
CA SER A 244 39.96 16.28 -10.66
C SER A 244 40.88 15.32 -11.43
N SER A 245 40.45 14.81 -12.58
CA SER A 245 41.20 13.88 -13.43
C SER A 245 41.60 14.56 -14.74
N SER A 246 42.35 15.67 -14.66
CA SER A 246 42.95 16.28 -15.85
C SER A 246 44.20 15.52 -16.28
N ARG A 247 44.01 14.41 -17.01
CA ARG A 247 44.98 13.86 -17.97
C ARG A 247 44.29 12.78 -18.84
N GLY A 248 43.67 13.25 -19.92
CA GLY A 248 43.31 12.42 -21.10
C GLY A 248 41.82 12.20 -21.36
N GLY A 249 41.32 12.77 -22.47
CA GLY A 249 40.16 12.27 -23.25
C GLY A 249 38.77 12.83 -22.89
N SER A 250 38.38 13.99 -23.42
CA SER A 250 37.13 14.69 -23.06
C SER A 250 35.85 14.22 -23.76
N ASP A 251 35.93 13.49 -24.88
CA ASP A 251 34.77 13.39 -25.78
C ASP A 251 34.06 12.02 -25.74
N GLY A 252 34.77 10.92 -25.48
CA GLY A 252 34.17 9.57 -25.31
C GLY A 252 33.35 9.42 -24.02
N ALA A 253 33.74 10.15 -22.96
CA ALA A 253 33.02 10.13 -21.70
C ALA A 253 31.62 10.78 -21.82
N ALA A 254 31.38 11.68 -22.78
CA ALA A 254 30.11 12.40 -22.92
C ALA A 254 28.99 11.53 -23.51
N ALA A 255 29.33 10.61 -24.42
CA ALA A 255 28.39 9.63 -24.97
C ALA A 255 28.02 8.54 -23.94
N ALA A 256 29.01 8.00 -23.22
CA ALA A 256 28.77 7.07 -22.10
C ALA A 256 27.97 7.72 -20.94
N ARG A 257 28.07 9.05 -20.78
CA ARG A 257 27.31 9.85 -19.80
C ARG A 257 25.81 9.94 -20.11
N ARG A 258 25.38 9.86 -21.38
CA ARG A 258 23.95 9.98 -21.78
C ARG A 258 23.10 8.78 -21.35
N TYR A 259 23.69 7.59 -21.24
CA TYR A 259 22.98 6.33 -20.93
C TYR A 259 23.32 5.72 -19.56
N LYS A 260 24.00 6.45 -18.65
CA LYS A 260 24.24 5.92 -17.31
C LYS A 260 22.92 5.77 -16.57
N ALA A 261 22.51 4.54 -16.33
CA ALA A 261 21.30 4.21 -15.60
C ALA A 261 21.17 4.92 -14.24
N LEU A 262 19.97 5.40 -13.92
CA LEU A 262 19.63 5.96 -12.61
C LEU A 262 19.53 4.81 -11.59
N ARG A 263 20.53 4.70 -10.70
CA ARG A 263 20.61 3.65 -9.69
C ARG A 263 20.44 4.24 -8.29
N VAL A 264 19.19 4.28 -7.83
CA VAL A 264 18.88 4.64 -6.45
C VAL A 264 19.05 3.40 -5.54
N PRO A 265 19.89 3.45 -4.50
CA PRO A 265 20.01 2.35 -3.54
C PRO A 265 18.67 2.08 -2.84
N SER A 266 18.34 0.81 -2.57
CA SER A 266 17.04 0.45 -1.98
C SER A 266 16.82 1.00 -0.57
N THR A 267 17.89 1.27 0.17
CA THR A 267 17.88 1.87 1.51
C THR A 267 18.00 3.39 1.49
N PHE A 268 18.10 4.01 0.32
CA PHE A 268 18.28 5.45 0.22
C PHE A 268 17.04 6.19 0.73
N VAL A 269 17.24 7.01 1.74
CA VAL A 269 16.27 7.97 2.27
C VAL A 269 16.81 9.36 1.96
N VAL A 270 15.94 10.25 1.49
CA VAL A 270 16.32 11.64 1.22
C VAL A 270 16.81 12.26 2.53
N PRO A 271 18.06 12.71 2.59
CA PRO A 271 18.62 13.22 3.82
C PRO A 271 18.02 14.58 4.18
N GLU A 272 17.97 14.85 5.48
CA GLU A 272 17.47 16.10 6.05
C GLU A 272 18.61 17.14 6.10
N GLY A 273 18.24 18.43 6.03
CA GLY A 273 19.17 19.56 6.11
C GLY A 273 19.46 20.23 4.77
N GLU A 274 19.42 21.56 4.77
CA GLU A 274 19.64 22.41 3.59
C GLU A 274 21.03 22.24 2.99
N GLU A 275 22.03 21.95 3.82
CA GLU A 275 23.44 21.75 3.43
C GLU A 275 23.63 20.63 2.40
N ARG A 276 22.69 19.67 2.35
CA ARG A 276 22.74 18.53 1.42
C ARG A 276 22.06 18.83 0.08
N GLY A 277 21.54 20.05 -0.08
CA GLY A 277 20.95 20.57 -1.29
C GLY A 277 19.61 19.96 -1.67
N TRP A 278 18.90 19.30 -0.74
CA TRP A 278 17.57 18.72 -0.97
C TRP A 278 16.46 19.67 -0.52
N PRO A 279 15.36 19.79 -1.29
CA PRO A 279 14.16 20.51 -0.85
C PRO A 279 13.57 19.92 0.44
N GLU A 280 13.12 20.79 1.36
CA GLU A 280 12.54 20.41 2.65
C GLU A 280 11.33 19.49 2.51
N ASP A 281 10.48 19.72 1.50
CA ASP A 281 9.29 18.90 1.24
C ASP A 281 9.63 17.45 0.85
N LEU A 282 10.88 17.16 0.49
CA LEU A 282 11.35 15.83 0.11
C LEU A 282 12.12 15.10 1.22
N TRP A 283 12.47 15.79 2.31
CA TRP A 283 13.22 15.21 3.44
C TRP A 283 12.52 14.00 4.03
N GLY A 284 13.32 13.02 4.44
CA GLY A 284 12.83 11.75 5.02
C GLY A 284 12.11 10.83 4.04
N LEU A 285 11.96 11.21 2.76
CA LEU A 285 11.30 10.36 1.76
C LEU A 285 12.13 9.09 1.51
N PRO A 286 11.57 7.88 1.73
CA PRO A 286 12.28 6.62 1.45
C PRO A 286 12.29 6.34 -0.06
N LEU A 287 13.07 7.14 -0.80
CA LEU A 287 13.12 7.14 -2.25
C LEU A 287 13.56 5.78 -2.80
N GLY A 288 14.53 5.12 -2.16
CA GLY A 288 14.97 3.77 -2.53
C GLY A 288 13.85 2.72 -2.47
N ALA A 289 13.09 2.70 -1.37
CA ALA A 289 11.96 1.79 -1.20
C ALA A 289 10.82 2.11 -2.18
N LYS A 290 10.55 3.40 -2.43
CA LYS A 290 9.59 3.85 -3.45
C LYS A 290 10.00 3.39 -4.85
N CYS A 291 11.27 3.53 -5.23
CA CYS A 291 11.79 3.01 -6.49
C CYS A 291 11.64 1.49 -6.60
N SER A 292 11.92 0.75 -5.52
CA SER A 292 11.70 -0.70 -5.47
C SER A 292 10.22 -1.06 -5.67
N ALA A 293 9.30 -0.34 -5.03
CA ALA A 293 7.86 -0.54 -5.20
C ALA A 293 7.37 -0.19 -6.61
N ILE A 294 7.91 0.86 -7.25
CA ILE A 294 7.64 1.18 -8.66
C ILE A 294 8.06 0.02 -9.55
N ARG A 295 9.25 -0.56 -9.34
CA ARG A 295 9.78 -1.69 -10.13
C ARG A 295 8.97 -2.99 -9.94
N HIS A 296 8.69 -3.37 -8.70
CA HIS A 296 8.14 -4.70 -8.40
C HIS A 296 6.62 -4.73 -8.31
N LYS A 297 5.98 -3.63 -7.91
CA LYS A 297 4.53 -3.56 -7.68
C LYS A 297 3.82 -2.68 -8.70
N GLY A 298 4.55 -2.08 -9.64
CA GLY A 298 3.98 -1.12 -10.58
C GLY A 298 3.38 0.11 -9.88
N LEU A 299 3.92 0.50 -8.72
CA LEU A 299 3.41 1.62 -7.94
C LEU A 299 3.38 2.88 -8.80
N TYR A 300 2.23 3.56 -8.86
CA TYR A 300 1.94 4.73 -9.69
C TYR A 300 1.92 4.53 -11.21
N VAL A 301 2.54 3.47 -11.74
CA VAL A 301 2.76 3.31 -13.19
C VAL A 301 1.82 2.29 -13.83
N LYS A 302 1.06 1.56 -13.02
CA LYS A 302 0.03 0.64 -13.50
C LYS A 302 -1.03 1.43 -14.29
N ASN A 303 -1.25 1.05 -15.54
CA ASN A 303 -2.18 1.70 -16.47
C ASN A 303 -1.86 3.19 -16.76
N GLN A 304 -0.61 3.62 -16.57
CA GLN A 304 -0.17 5.01 -16.73
C GLN A 304 1.12 5.07 -17.58
N PRO A 305 1.01 4.99 -18.93
CA PRO A 305 2.18 4.94 -19.81
C PRO A 305 3.02 6.22 -19.78
N ASP A 306 2.39 7.38 -19.56
CA ASP A 306 3.12 8.65 -19.49
C ASP A 306 4.04 8.73 -18.28
N ARG A 307 3.61 8.18 -17.14
CA ARG A 307 4.47 8.06 -15.95
C ARG A 307 5.64 7.11 -16.19
N GLN A 308 5.43 6.07 -17.00
CA GLN A 308 6.51 5.15 -17.37
C GLN A 308 7.54 5.86 -18.24
N ARG A 309 7.08 6.51 -19.31
CA ARG A 309 7.92 7.30 -20.23
C ARG A 309 8.72 8.38 -19.49
N ALA A 310 8.08 9.13 -18.59
CA ALA A 310 8.73 10.17 -17.82
C ALA A 310 9.85 9.62 -16.90
N LEU A 311 9.67 8.41 -16.35
CA LEU A 311 10.71 7.73 -15.57
C LEU A 311 11.85 7.22 -16.46
N GLU A 312 11.53 6.68 -17.63
CA GLU A 312 12.52 6.22 -18.63
C GLU A 312 13.39 7.37 -19.14
N GLU A 313 12.81 8.54 -19.40
CA GLU A 313 13.54 9.77 -19.75
C GLU A 313 14.53 10.21 -18.66
N LEU A 314 14.22 9.94 -17.38
CA LEU A 314 15.16 10.16 -16.28
C LEU A 314 16.28 9.09 -16.21
N GLY A 315 16.19 8.04 -17.03
CA GLY A 315 17.07 6.87 -17.02
C GLY A 315 16.71 5.85 -15.94
N PHE A 316 15.46 5.86 -15.45
CA PHE A 316 14.98 4.93 -14.42
C PHE A 316 14.98 3.49 -14.96
N GLN A 317 15.71 2.61 -14.28
CA GLN A 317 15.71 1.19 -14.64
C GLN A 317 14.53 0.45 -14.03
N TRP A 318 13.65 -0.09 -14.86
CA TRP A 318 12.54 -0.96 -14.45
C TRP A 318 13.02 -2.30 -13.89
N SER A 319 14.07 -2.85 -14.49
CA SER A 319 14.70 -4.06 -13.99
C SER A 319 15.48 -3.74 -12.71
N GLY A 320 15.00 -4.28 -11.59
CA GLY A 320 15.91 -4.66 -10.52
C GLY A 320 16.90 -5.69 -11.05
N ASN A 321 18.01 -5.85 -10.35
CA ASN A 321 19.05 -6.83 -10.62
C ASN A 321 18.60 -8.33 -10.69
N ALA A 322 17.29 -8.61 -10.56
CA ALA A 322 16.69 -9.94 -10.57
C ALA A 322 16.21 -10.41 -11.95
N THR A 323 16.01 -9.51 -12.92
CA THR A 323 15.60 -9.88 -14.29
C THR A 323 16.72 -9.75 -15.33
N LEU A 324 17.95 -9.48 -14.91
CA LEU A 324 19.10 -9.79 -15.74
C LEU A 324 19.18 -11.31 -15.80
N GLY A 325 18.76 -11.86 -16.93
CA GLY A 325 18.54 -13.28 -17.10
C GLY A 325 19.78 -14.06 -16.71
N TRP A 326 19.56 -15.22 -16.09
CA TRP A 326 20.61 -16.20 -15.80
C TRP A 326 21.61 -16.36 -16.97
N LEU A 327 21.11 -16.28 -18.21
CA LEU A 327 21.90 -16.26 -19.44
C LEU A 327 23.00 -15.18 -19.48
N GLN A 328 22.73 -13.95 -19.05
CA GLN A 328 23.74 -12.88 -19.01
C GLN A 328 24.80 -13.13 -17.93
N VAL A 329 24.40 -13.70 -16.78
CA VAL A 329 25.34 -14.10 -15.72
C VAL A 329 26.28 -15.17 -16.25
N VAL A 330 25.74 -16.21 -16.87
CA VAL A 330 26.54 -17.31 -17.43
C VAL A 330 27.39 -16.85 -18.60
N HIS A 331 26.88 -16.00 -19.49
CA HIS A 331 27.64 -15.49 -20.62
C HIS A 331 28.82 -14.63 -20.15
N ALA A 332 28.58 -13.67 -19.25
CA ALA A 332 29.65 -12.86 -18.68
C ALA A 332 30.65 -13.71 -17.87
N ALA A 333 30.15 -14.70 -17.11
CA ALA A 333 30.99 -15.64 -16.39
C ALA A 333 31.83 -16.52 -17.32
N ALA A 334 31.28 -16.95 -18.45
CA ALA A 334 31.99 -17.77 -19.43
C ALA A 334 33.13 -17.00 -20.09
N VAL A 335 32.88 -15.73 -20.48
CA VAL A 335 33.93 -14.84 -21.00
C VAL A 335 35.01 -14.61 -19.93
N PHE A 336 34.63 -14.29 -18.69
CA PHE A 336 35.60 -14.11 -17.60
C PHE A 336 36.42 -15.38 -17.35
N SER A 337 35.75 -16.53 -17.25
CA SER A 337 36.38 -17.83 -17.01
C SER A 337 37.38 -18.17 -18.11
N ARG A 338 37.05 -17.90 -19.38
CA ARG A 338 37.97 -18.06 -20.51
C ARG A 338 39.19 -17.15 -20.38
N LEU A 339 39.01 -15.88 -20.03
CA LEU A 339 40.11 -14.92 -19.86
C LEU A 339 41.03 -15.25 -18.66
N HIS A 340 40.49 -15.95 -17.65
CA HIS A 340 41.20 -16.27 -16.40
C HIS A 340 41.48 -17.78 -16.24
N GLY A 341 41.71 -18.50 -17.33
CA GLY A 341 42.20 -19.89 -17.28
C GLY A 341 41.22 -20.88 -16.64
N ARG A 342 39.93 -20.76 -16.95
CA ARG A 342 38.81 -21.52 -16.36
C ARG A 342 38.63 -21.33 -14.86
N THR A 343 39.01 -20.17 -14.33
CA THR A 343 38.73 -19.81 -12.93
C THR A 343 37.77 -18.64 -12.87
N LEU A 344 36.77 -18.74 -12.00
CA LEU A 344 35.74 -17.72 -11.84
C LEU A 344 35.85 -17.03 -10.47
N ASP A 345 37.06 -16.58 -10.14
CA ASP A 345 37.33 -15.76 -8.95
C ASP A 345 37.22 -14.26 -9.26
N VAL A 346 35.98 -13.84 -9.53
CA VAL A 346 35.69 -12.47 -9.95
C VAL A 346 35.70 -11.52 -8.74
N PRO A 347 36.48 -10.41 -8.76
CA PRO A 347 36.44 -9.39 -7.73
C PRO A 347 35.03 -8.81 -7.54
N ILE A 348 34.63 -8.51 -6.30
CA ILE A 348 33.26 -8.06 -5.99
C ILE A 348 32.82 -6.81 -6.77
N ASN A 349 33.77 -5.90 -7.01
CA ASN A 349 33.59 -4.64 -7.70
C ASN A 349 33.82 -4.76 -9.22
N PHE A 350 34.10 -5.96 -9.74
CA PHE A 350 34.31 -6.16 -11.16
C PHE A 350 33.03 -5.89 -11.94
N VAL A 351 33.18 -5.04 -12.95
CA VAL A 351 32.16 -4.66 -13.91
C VAL A 351 32.73 -4.94 -15.29
N VAL A 352 31.95 -5.58 -16.16
CA VAL A 352 32.36 -5.90 -17.53
C VAL A 352 32.78 -4.63 -18.27
N PRO A 353 34.02 -4.56 -18.80
CA PRO A 353 34.55 -3.36 -19.44
C PRO A 353 34.05 -3.19 -20.88
N ALA A 354 33.92 -1.94 -21.31
CA ALA A 354 33.66 -1.57 -22.71
C ALA A 354 34.99 -1.47 -23.50
N PRO A 355 34.97 -1.64 -24.84
CA PRO A 355 36.18 -1.62 -25.67
C PRO A 355 36.95 -0.30 -25.54
N PRO A 356 38.29 -0.34 -25.48
CA PRO A 356 39.14 0.84 -25.61
C PRO A 356 38.93 1.41 -27.02
N THR A 357 38.62 2.70 -27.14
CA THR A 357 38.58 3.37 -28.45
C THR A 357 40.00 3.52 -28.97
N HIS A 358 40.32 2.92 -30.13
CA HIS A 358 41.60 3.12 -30.81
C HIS A 358 41.84 4.62 -31.04
N ARG A 359 43.01 5.09 -30.61
CA ARG A 359 43.58 6.37 -31.04
C ARG A 359 43.83 6.28 -32.55
N ALA A 360 43.41 7.29 -33.31
CA ALA A 360 43.77 7.39 -34.72
C ALA A 360 45.32 7.40 -34.83
N PRO A 361 45.92 6.64 -35.75
CA PRO A 361 47.35 6.76 -36.01
C PRO A 361 47.61 8.11 -36.68
N ASP A 362 48.36 8.97 -35.99
CA ASP A 362 48.91 10.18 -36.58
C ASP A 362 49.87 9.77 -37.72
N GLU A 363 49.70 10.44 -38.85
CA GLU A 363 50.50 10.32 -40.07
C GLU A 363 51.94 10.79 -39.81
N GLN A 364 52.92 9.92 -40.05
CA GLN A 364 54.22 10.17 -40.71
C GLN A 364 55.26 9.12 -40.28
N GLU A 365 55.63 8.24 -41.22
CA GLU A 365 57.01 8.15 -41.72
C GLU A 365 57.08 7.06 -42.82
N SER A 366 57.48 7.51 -44.01
CA SER A 366 57.97 6.68 -45.09
C SER A 366 59.36 6.14 -44.76
N ASP A 367 59.63 4.85 -44.99
CA ASP A 367 60.65 4.36 -45.93
C ASP A 367 60.81 2.82 -45.85
N GLY A 368 61.04 2.19 -47.00
CA GLY A 368 61.83 0.96 -47.13
C GLY A 368 61.30 -0.40 -46.63
N GLY A 369 60.68 -1.17 -47.53
CA GLY A 369 61.17 -2.51 -47.89
C GLY A 369 60.91 -3.76 -47.01
N VAL A 370 60.36 -4.77 -47.68
CA VAL A 370 60.49 -6.24 -47.52
C VAL A 370 59.37 -6.99 -46.79
N ASP A 371 58.83 -7.97 -47.54
CA ASP A 371 57.85 -9.00 -47.21
C ASP A 371 58.01 -9.67 -45.84
N HIS A 372 56.91 -9.75 -45.09
CA HIS A 372 56.45 -11.03 -44.53
C HIS A 372 54.93 -11.06 -44.33
N ARG A 373 54.28 -11.90 -45.15
CA ARG A 373 52.93 -12.42 -44.96
C ARG A 373 52.84 -13.09 -43.58
N VAL A 374 52.08 -12.50 -42.64
CA VAL A 374 51.41 -13.24 -41.58
C VAL A 374 50.00 -12.66 -41.42
N THR A 375 49.04 -13.32 -42.05
CA THR A 375 47.62 -13.21 -41.71
C THR A 375 47.39 -13.88 -40.36
N GLY A 376 46.91 -13.13 -39.36
CA GLY A 376 46.55 -13.66 -38.04
C GLY A 376 45.56 -12.72 -37.35
N THR A 377 44.29 -12.95 -37.57
CA THR A 377 43.13 -12.36 -36.89
C THR A 377 43.20 -12.59 -35.37
N GLU A 378 43.25 -11.54 -34.51
CA GLU A 378 42.88 -11.72 -33.09
C GLU A 378 42.59 -10.48 -32.19
N ASP A 379 42.29 -9.27 -32.69
CA ASP A 379 41.90 -8.14 -31.80
C ASP A 379 40.38 -7.91 -31.68
N ALA A 380 39.61 -8.99 -31.48
CA ALA A 380 38.20 -8.87 -31.14
C ALA A 380 38.04 -8.66 -29.63
N TRP A 381 37.58 -7.48 -29.22
CA TRP A 381 37.26 -7.19 -27.81
C TRP A 381 36.37 -8.31 -27.24
N PRO A 382 36.77 -8.98 -26.15
CA PRO A 382 36.19 -10.26 -25.75
C PRO A 382 34.78 -10.15 -25.16
N TRP A 383 34.33 -8.92 -24.85
CA TRP A 383 33.04 -8.69 -24.21
C TRP A 383 31.98 -8.20 -25.20
N PRO A 384 30.87 -8.93 -25.37
CA PRO A 384 29.71 -8.47 -26.14
C PRO A 384 29.15 -7.14 -25.63
N GLU A 385 28.66 -6.31 -26.54
CA GLU A 385 28.08 -4.98 -26.25
C GLU A 385 26.96 -5.03 -25.20
N GLN A 386 26.16 -6.08 -25.24
CA GLN A 386 25.02 -6.28 -24.33
C GLN A 386 25.44 -6.55 -22.88
N LEU A 387 26.73 -6.85 -22.64
CA LEU A 387 27.28 -7.13 -21.32
C LEU A 387 28.09 -5.96 -20.75
N TRP A 388 28.36 -4.89 -21.50
CA TRP A 388 29.15 -3.77 -20.98
C TRP A 388 28.48 -3.11 -19.77
N GLY A 389 29.25 -2.86 -18.71
CA GLY A 389 28.72 -2.32 -17.46
C GLY A 389 28.01 -3.38 -16.58
N PHE A 390 28.05 -4.66 -16.94
CA PHE A 390 27.42 -5.73 -16.16
C PHE A 390 28.22 -6.03 -14.87
N PRO A 391 27.60 -5.94 -13.66
CA PRO A 391 28.31 -6.10 -12.39
C PRO A 391 28.47 -7.58 -12.02
N LEU A 392 29.26 -8.33 -12.82
CA LEU A 392 29.47 -9.76 -12.67
C LEU A 392 29.95 -10.15 -11.27
N GLY A 393 30.87 -9.37 -10.67
CA GLY A 393 31.42 -9.65 -9.34
C GLY A 393 30.36 -9.69 -8.23
N GLN A 394 29.48 -8.69 -8.22
CA GLN A 394 28.39 -8.61 -7.25
C GLN A 394 27.34 -9.71 -7.49
N ARG A 395 27.09 -10.13 -8.74
CA ARG A 395 26.16 -11.22 -9.08
C ARG A 395 26.65 -12.55 -8.55
N LEU A 396 27.91 -12.87 -8.81
CA LEU A 396 28.54 -14.10 -8.34
C LEU A 396 28.62 -14.15 -6.81
N LYS A 397 28.79 -13.00 -6.13
CA LYS A 397 28.62 -12.90 -4.69
C LYS A 397 27.20 -13.20 -4.23
N ASP A 398 26.18 -12.64 -4.89
CA ASP A 398 24.77 -12.91 -4.56
C ASP A 398 24.41 -14.39 -4.77
N VAL A 399 24.97 -15.05 -5.80
CA VAL A 399 24.85 -16.50 -6.00
C VAL A 399 25.46 -17.27 -4.83
N ARG A 400 26.69 -16.92 -4.40
CA ARG A 400 27.38 -17.56 -3.26
C ARG A 400 26.64 -17.39 -1.94
N LEU A 401 26.20 -16.17 -1.62
CA LEU A 401 25.71 -15.82 -0.29
C LEU A 401 24.21 -15.98 -0.11
N LYS A 402 23.43 -15.78 -1.18
CA LYS A 402 21.96 -15.74 -1.11
C LYS A 402 21.30 -16.85 -1.91
N GLY A 403 22.07 -17.70 -2.59
CA GLY A 403 21.52 -18.70 -3.51
C GLY A 403 20.75 -18.07 -4.67
N ALA A 404 21.10 -16.83 -5.06
CA ALA A 404 20.42 -16.15 -6.15
C ALA A 404 20.47 -17.02 -7.42
N TYR A 405 19.33 -17.14 -8.12
CA TYR A 405 19.14 -17.98 -9.30
C TYR A 405 19.17 -19.51 -9.07
N LEU A 406 19.44 -19.99 -7.86
CA LEU A 406 19.55 -21.42 -7.53
C LEU A 406 18.29 -21.97 -6.83
N THR A 407 17.13 -21.42 -7.16
CA THR A 407 15.82 -21.83 -6.64
C THR A 407 14.90 -22.26 -7.79
N GLY A 408 14.08 -23.29 -7.56
CA GLY A 408 13.15 -23.85 -8.55
C GLY A 408 13.77 -24.93 -9.45
N ASP A 409 13.02 -25.39 -10.44
CA ASP A 409 13.32 -26.61 -11.22
C ASP A 409 14.64 -26.54 -12.01
N ALA A 410 15.09 -25.33 -12.37
CA ALA A 410 16.35 -25.11 -13.09
C ALA A 410 17.58 -25.03 -12.18
N ALA A 411 17.45 -25.10 -10.85
CA ALA A 411 18.54 -24.86 -9.91
C ALA A 411 19.75 -25.77 -10.13
N SER A 412 19.51 -27.07 -10.35
CA SER A 412 20.56 -28.07 -10.57
C SER A 412 21.34 -27.81 -11.86
N SER A 413 20.65 -27.47 -12.95
CA SER A 413 21.26 -27.14 -14.23
C SER A 413 22.13 -25.88 -14.12
N ARG A 414 21.64 -24.85 -13.42
CA ARG A 414 22.37 -23.60 -13.18
C ARG A 414 23.63 -23.80 -12.34
N ARG A 415 23.55 -24.67 -11.33
CA ARG A 415 24.70 -25.05 -10.52
C ARG A 415 25.78 -25.72 -11.36
N ALA A 416 25.40 -26.71 -12.17
CA ALA A 416 26.30 -27.43 -13.08
C ALA A 416 26.99 -26.49 -14.09
N GLN A 417 26.27 -25.48 -14.60
CA GLN A 417 26.87 -24.48 -15.50
C GLN A 417 27.94 -23.63 -14.82
N LEU A 418 27.77 -23.25 -13.55
CA LEU A 418 28.81 -22.52 -12.81
C LEU A 418 29.99 -23.43 -12.45
N ASP A 419 29.72 -24.68 -12.11
CA ASP A 419 30.76 -25.68 -11.84
C ASP A 419 31.65 -25.88 -13.08
N ALA A 420 31.04 -25.98 -14.27
CA ALA A 420 31.77 -26.10 -15.54
C ALA A 420 32.64 -24.87 -15.85
N LEU A 421 32.30 -23.70 -15.32
CA LEU A 421 33.05 -22.46 -15.48
C LEU A 421 34.12 -22.24 -14.40
N GLY A 422 34.32 -23.20 -13.50
CA GLY A 422 35.31 -23.11 -12.41
C GLY A 422 34.89 -22.17 -11.29
N PHE A 423 33.59 -22.13 -10.98
CA PHE A 423 33.06 -21.32 -9.91
C PHE A 423 33.47 -21.81 -8.53
N ASN A 424 34.17 -20.96 -7.79
CA ASN A 424 34.48 -21.25 -6.40
C ASN A 424 33.29 -20.92 -5.48
N TRP A 425 32.66 -21.96 -4.93
CA TRP A 425 31.57 -21.84 -3.95
C TRP A 425 32.05 -21.41 -2.56
N THR A 426 33.29 -21.75 -2.20
CA THR A 426 33.88 -21.51 -0.88
C THR A 426 35.28 -20.91 -1.02
N PRO A 427 35.39 -19.61 -1.35
CA PRO A 427 36.69 -18.95 -1.41
C PRO A 427 37.38 -19.05 -0.04
N LYS A 428 38.65 -19.49 -0.04
CA LYS A 428 39.47 -19.58 1.19
C LYS A 428 39.43 -18.22 1.88
N ARG A 429 39.01 -18.18 3.15
CA ARG A 429 39.01 -16.95 3.96
C ARG A 429 40.44 -16.41 4.00
N GLY A 430 40.73 -15.43 3.16
CA GLY A 430 41.96 -14.66 3.24
C GLY A 430 42.03 -14.04 4.63
N ARG A 431 42.99 -14.50 5.44
CA ARG A 431 43.38 -13.86 6.69
C ARG A 431 43.64 -12.40 6.33
N ARG A 432 42.77 -11.47 6.78
CA ARG A 432 43.07 -10.04 6.73
C ARG A 432 44.42 -9.86 7.43
N ARG A 433 45.49 -9.62 6.67
CA ARG A 433 46.64 -8.91 7.23
C ARG A 433 46.10 -7.54 7.60
N ARG A 434 45.94 -7.29 8.90
CA ARG A 434 45.67 -5.94 9.40
C ARG A 434 46.88 -5.07 8.99
N PRO A 435 46.64 -3.82 8.56
CA PRO A 435 47.71 -2.88 8.28
C PRO A 435 48.59 -2.66 9.51
#